data_AF-A0A2E0SV08-F1
#
_entry.id   AF-A0A2E0SV08-F1
#
_cell.length_a   1.000
_cell.length_b   1.000
_cell.length_c   1.000
_cell.angle_alpha   90.00
_cell.angle_beta   90.00
_cell.angle_gamma   90.00
#
_symmetry.space_group_name_H-M   'P 1'
#
loop_
_entity.id
_entity.type
_entity.pdbx_description
1 polymer ?
#
loop_
_entity_poly.entity_id
_entity_poly.type
_entity_poly.pdbx_seq_one_letter_code
_entity_poly.pdbx_strand_id
1 'polypeptide(L)'
;MNVEPSAVLPDSVYGELRERILSGVERPGSSITESAVALRHGVARPTAKLAIERLVTEGLLRREAHRAARVPTLERADIEDLFDTRAVVEAAAVEALAHGGSVPPEVVAAHRILLARAEHGEPFAEADIAFHRAIGSGQPSPRLAHLHALLMGEIELCIAQVQSAGLLTAGEIATQHQGILDAILAGDADAAAELTRSHIHGSRDRLVAHHAAQPREPERHL
;
A
#
# COMPACT_ATOMS: atom_id res chain seq x y z
N MET A 1 -31.35 5.41 31.63
CA MET A 1 -30.16 4.59 31.30
C MET A 1 -29.40 5.36 30.24
N ASN A 2 -28.49 6.25 30.67
CA ASN A 2 -27.68 7.07 29.76
C ASN A 2 -26.61 6.17 29.15
N VAL A 3 -26.69 5.96 27.84
CA VAL A 3 -25.56 5.42 27.07
C VAL A 3 -24.61 6.59 26.86
N GLU A 4 -23.52 6.61 27.62
CA GLU A 4 -22.36 7.46 27.34
C GLU A 4 -21.91 7.19 25.89
N PRO A 5 -21.71 8.22 25.04
CA PRO A 5 -21.14 8.00 23.73
C PRO A 5 -19.73 7.46 23.91
N SER A 6 -19.54 6.17 23.57
CA SER A 6 -18.21 5.59 23.46
C SER A 6 -17.40 6.49 22.52
N ALA A 7 -16.39 7.17 23.06
CA ALA A 7 -15.52 8.02 22.29
C ALA A 7 -14.71 7.13 21.35
N VAL A 8 -15.24 6.86 20.16
CA VAL A 8 -14.50 6.24 19.08
C VAL A 8 -13.30 7.13 18.81
N LEU A 9 -12.11 6.65 19.14
CA LEU A 9 -10.87 7.39 18.98
C LEU A 9 -10.67 7.71 17.48
N PRO A 10 -10.11 8.88 17.14
CA PRO A 10 -9.79 9.24 15.75
C PRO A 10 -9.02 8.14 15.00
N ASP A 11 -8.16 7.39 15.70
CA ASP A 11 -7.40 6.27 15.14
C ASP A 11 -8.29 5.08 14.71
N SER A 12 -9.41 4.84 15.41
CA SER A 12 -10.38 3.81 15.03
C SER A 12 -11.15 4.19 13.76
N VAL A 13 -11.50 5.47 13.60
CA VAL A 13 -12.16 5.96 12.38
C VAL A 13 -11.22 5.86 11.19
N TYR A 14 -9.97 6.29 11.36
CA TYR A 14 -8.94 6.15 10.33
C TYR A 14 -8.70 4.69 9.94
N GLY A 15 -8.53 3.79 10.92
CA GLY A 15 -8.27 2.37 10.67
C GLY A 15 -9.38 1.69 9.87
N GLU A 16 -10.64 1.90 10.26
CA GLU A 16 -11.78 1.33 9.55
C GLU A 16 -11.92 1.90 8.13
N LEU A 17 -11.73 3.21 7.94
CA LEU A 17 -11.78 3.81 6.60
C LEU A 17 -10.67 3.26 5.69
N ARG A 18 -9.45 3.13 6.21
CA ARG A 18 -8.32 2.54 5.49
C ARG A 18 -8.65 1.12 5.04
N GLU A 19 -9.13 0.28 5.96
CA GLU A 19 -9.49 -1.10 5.66
C GLU A 19 -10.56 -1.19 4.57
N ARG A 20 -11.59 -0.34 4.64
CA ARG A 20 -12.67 -0.30 3.64
C ARG A 20 -12.17 0.17 2.26
N ILE A 21 -11.20 1.08 2.21
CA ILE A 21 -10.59 1.52 0.96
C ILE A 21 -9.76 0.38 0.35
N LEU A 22 -8.87 -0.24 1.16
CA LEU A 22 -7.96 -1.30 0.70
C LEU A 22 -8.69 -2.60 0.34
N SER A 23 -9.79 -2.94 1.02
CA SER A 23 -10.64 -4.08 0.68
C SER A 23 -11.55 -3.83 -0.54
N GLY A 24 -11.58 -2.61 -1.08
CA GLY A 24 -12.41 -2.24 -2.22
C GLY A 24 -13.89 -2.00 -1.88
N VAL A 25 -14.25 -1.97 -0.60
CA VAL A 25 -15.60 -1.58 -0.15
C VAL A 25 -15.90 -0.14 -0.55
N GLU A 26 -14.95 0.77 -0.35
CA GLU A 26 -14.97 2.10 -0.97
C GLU A 26 -14.27 2.02 -2.34
N ARG A 27 -15.04 2.04 -3.42
CA ARG A 27 -14.53 1.83 -4.79
C ARG A 27 -13.70 3.02 -5.29
N PRO A 28 -12.77 2.83 -6.25
CA PRO A 28 -12.13 3.93 -6.98
C PRO A 28 -13.15 4.97 -7.48
N GLY A 29 -12.82 6.26 -7.32
CA GLY A 29 -13.68 7.40 -7.70
C GLY A 29 -14.81 7.73 -6.71
N SER A 30 -15.14 6.83 -5.78
CA SER A 30 -16.15 7.07 -4.75
C SER A 30 -15.77 8.25 -3.85
N SER A 31 -16.79 8.97 -3.38
CA SER A 31 -16.61 10.17 -2.55
C SER A 31 -16.83 9.86 -1.08
N ILE A 32 -15.89 10.30 -0.24
CA ILE A 32 -15.94 10.20 1.21
C ILE A 32 -16.10 11.62 1.79
N THR A 33 -17.23 11.84 2.46
CA THR A 33 -17.55 13.14 3.08
C THR A 33 -17.40 13.07 4.60
N GLU A 34 -16.95 14.16 5.22
CA GLU A 34 -16.87 14.28 6.67
C GLU A 34 -18.21 13.97 7.34
N SER A 35 -19.32 14.43 6.76
CA SER A 35 -20.67 14.22 7.32
C SER A 35 -21.07 12.74 7.28
N ALA A 36 -20.78 12.03 6.19
CA ALA A 36 -21.08 10.60 6.08
C ALA A 36 -20.24 9.77 7.06
N VAL A 37 -18.95 10.10 7.18
CA VAL A 37 -18.03 9.45 8.14
C VAL A 37 -18.49 9.75 9.58
N ALA A 38 -18.77 11.01 9.91
CA ALA A 38 -19.25 11.42 11.24
C ALA A 38 -20.51 10.64 11.65
N LEU A 39 -21.48 10.53 10.73
CA LEU A 39 -22.70 9.77 10.96
C LEU A 39 -22.45 8.27 11.13
N ARG A 40 -21.61 7.67 10.27
CA ARG A 40 -21.33 6.23 10.28
C ARG A 40 -20.66 5.78 11.58
N HIS A 41 -19.66 6.52 12.04
CA HIS A 41 -18.88 6.13 13.22
C HIS A 41 -19.37 6.78 14.52
N GLY A 42 -20.45 7.58 14.48
CA GLY A 42 -20.98 8.26 15.66
C GLY A 42 -20.02 9.28 16.27
N VAL A 43 -19.19 9.93 15.45
CA VAL A 43 -18.17 10.90 15.89
C VAL A 43 -18.49 12.33 15.45
N ALA A 44 -17.86 13.30 16.10
CA ALA A 44 -17.96 14.70 15.68
C ALA A 44 -17.29 14.92 14.30
N ARG A 45 -17.81 15.88 13.52
CA ARG A 45 -17.26 16.23 12.20
C ARG A 45 -15.75 16.58 12.21
N PRO A 46 -15.20 17.32 13.20
CA PRO A 46 -13.75 17.55 13.27
C PRO A 46 -12.94 16.26 13.38
N THR A 47 -13.43 15.26 14.11
CA THR A 47 -12.77 13.94 14.23
C THR A 47 -12.78 13.20 12.90
N ALA A 48 -13.92 13.17 12.21
CA ALA A 48 -14.03 12.60 10.87
C ALA A 48 -13.10 13.31 9.87
N LYS A 49 -13.02 14.64 9.95
CA LYS A 49 -12.09 15.45 9.14
C LYS A 49 -10.65 15.01 9.37
N LEU A 50 -10.18 14.93 10.62
CA LEU A 50 -8.80 14.51 10.91
C LEU A 50 -8.45 13.13 10.34
N ALA A 51 -9.37 12.16 10.42
CA ALA A 51 -9.17 10.85 9.82
C ALA A 51 -9.07 10.92 8.29
N ILE A 52 -9.93 11.71 7.63
CA ILE A 52 -9.89 11.93 6.18
C ILE A 52 -8.60 12.65 5.76
N GLU A 53 -8.16 13.69 6.47
CA GLU A 53 -6.92 14.42 6.17
C GLU A 53 -5.69 13.52 6.22
N ARG A 54 -5.67 12.59 7.19
CA ARG A 54 -4.60 11.61 7.30
C ARG A 54 -4.57 10.69 6.08
N LEU A 55 -5.72 10.14 5.66
CA LEU A 55 -5.82 9.33 4.44
C LEU A 55 -5.45 10.12 3.18
N VAL A 56 -5.74 11.42 3.14
CA VAL A 56 -5.30 12.31 2.05
C VAL A 56 -3.78 12.47 2.04
N THR A 57 -3.19 12.69 3.22
CA THR A 57 -1.73 12.82 3.37
C THR A 57 -1.00 11.55 2.97
N GLU A 58 -1.61 10.39 3.25
CA GLU A 58 -1.08 9.08 2.89
C GLU A 58 -1.35 8.69 1.42
N GLY A 59 -2.13 9.47 0.67
CA GLY A 59 -2.44 9.19 -0.74
C GLY A 59 -3.58 8.17 -0.97
N LEU A 60 -4.18 7.63 0.09
CA LEU A 60 -5.35 6.74 0.01
C LEU A 60 -6.63 7.47 -0.39
N LEU A 61 -6.64 8.79 -0.23
CA LEU A 61 -7.66 9.69 -0.75
C LEU A 61 -7.00 10.87 -1.46
N ARG A 62 -7.65 11.40 -2.50
CA ARG A 62 -7.32 12.69 -3.11
C ARG A 62 -8.42 13.69 -2.81
N ARG A 63 -8.05 14.95 -2.58
CA ARG A 63 -9.04 16.02 -2.31
C ARG A 63 -8.68 17.31 -3.02
N GLU A 64 -9.58 17.75 -3.89
CA GLU A 64 -9.56 19.09 -4.47
C GLU A 64 -10.08 20.13 -3.48
N ALA A 65 -9.64 21.39 -3.64
CA ALA A 65 -10.09 22.49 -2.81
C ALA A 65 -11.64 22.56 -2.76
N HIS A 66 -12.19 22.64 -1.55
CA HIS A 66 -13.63 22.73 -1.27
C HIS A 66 -14.48 21.53 -1.76
N ARG A 67 -13.86 20.41 -2.17
CA ARG A 67 -14.57 19.18 -2.53
C ARG A 67 -14.42 18.10 -1.47
N ALA A 68 -15.31 17.12 -1.53
CA ALA A 68 -15.18 15.90 -0.76
C ALA A 68 -13.94 15.11 -1.21
N ALA A 69 -13.35 14.36 -0.28
CA ALA A 69 -12.26 13.46 -0.60
C ALA A 69 -12.77 12.31 -1.49
N ARG A 70 -11.90 11.76 -2.33
CA ARG A 70 -12.23 10.66 -3.23
C ARG A 70 -11.16 9.59 -3.22
N VAL A 71 -11.57 8.34 -3.36
CA VAL A 71 -10.64 7.22 -3.60
C VAL A 71 -9.99 7.44 -4.98
N PRO A 72 -8.65 7.43 -5.09
CA PRO A 72 -7.96 7.62 -6.36
C PRO A 72 -8.43 6.63 -7.43
N THR A 73 -8.52 7.10 -8.67
CA THR A 73 -8.60 6.24 -9.85
C THR A 73 -7.25 6.39 -10.55
N LEU A 74 -6.50 5.29 -10.63
CA LEU A 74 -5.16 5.29 -11.22
C LEU A 74 -5.27 4.73 -12.63
N GLU A 75 -4.88 5.53 -13.61
CA GLU A 75 -4.80 5.10 -15.00
C GLU A 75 -3.48 4.36 -15.25
N ARG A 76 -3.35 3.77 -16.45
CA ARG A 76 -2.13 3.06 -16.86
C ARG A 76 -0.86 3.87 -16.64
N ALA A 77 -0.88 5.15 -17.04
CA ALA A 77 0.28 6.03 -16.90
C ALA A 77 0.60 6.32 -15.43
N ASP A 78 -0.41 6.49 -14.58
CA ASP A 78 -0.22 6.67 -13.14
C ASP A 78 0.41 5.42 -12.50
N ILE A 79 -0.06 4.23 -12.87
CA ILE A 79 0.46 2.96 -12.36
C ILE A 79 1.92 2.76 -12.79
N GLU A 80 2.25 3.04 -14.05
CA GLU A 80 3.62 2.94 -14.55
C GLU A 80 4.56 3.90 -13.81
N ASP A 81 4.20 5.19 -13.73
CA ASP A 81 4.99 6.21 -13.03
C ASP A 81 5.19 5.88 -11.54
N LEU A 82 4.13 5.45 -10.87
CA LEU A 82 4.15 5.12 -9.45
C LEU A 82 5.05 3.91 -9.16
N PHE A 83 4.94 2.83 -9.95
CA PHE A 83 5.76 1.63 -9.75
C PHE A 83 7.22 1.86 -10.14
N ASP A 84 7.50 2.64 -11.18
CA ASP A 84 8.86 2.97 -11.59
C ASP A 84 9.56 3.83 -10.53
N THR A 85 8.83 4.80 -9.97
CA THR A 85 9.31 5.62 -8.86
C THR A 85 9.56 4.77 -7.60
N ARG A 86 8.63 3.87 -7.27
CA ARG A 86 8.80 2.91 -6.16
C ARG A 86 10.03 2.03 -6.37
N ALA A 87 10.25 1.52 -7.58
CA ALA A 87 11.39 0.66 -7.89
C ALA A 87 12.72 1.36 -7.63
N VAL A 88 12.84 2.64 -7.98
CA VAL A 88 14.03 3.45 -7.68
C VAL A 88 14.22 3.62 -6.16
N VAL A 89 13.16 3.97 -5.45
CA VAL A 89 13.21 4.25 -4.00
C VAL A 89 13.53 2.98 -3.20
N GLU A 90 12.86 1.86 -3.50
CA GLU A 90 13.07 0.61 -2.78
C GLU A 90 14.38 -0.09 -3.16
N ALA A 91 14.85 0.05 -4.41
CA ALA A 91 16.18 -0.40 -4.79
C ALA A 91 17.26 0.28 -3.94
N ALA A 92 17.20 1.62 -3.82
CA ALA A 92 18.14 2.36 -2.98
C ALA A 92 18.05 1.96 -1.50
N ALA A 93 16.85 1.60 -1.02
CA ALA A 93 16.65 1.13 0.35
C ALA A 93 17.33 -0.23 0.59
N VAL A 94 17.13 -1.21 -0.30
CA VAL A 94 17.75 -2.53 -0.15
C VAL A 94 19.26 -2.50 -0.37
N GLU A 95 19.77 -1.64 -1.26
CA GLU A 95 21.21 -1.39 -1.41
C GLU A 95 21.82 -0.89 -0.08
N ALA A 96 21.17 0.08 0.57
CA ALA A 96 21.65 0.59 1.85
C ALA A 96 21.64 -0.47 2.96
N LEU A 97 20.63 -1.34 2.98
CA LEU A 97 20.57 -2.48 3.91
C LEU A 97 21.67 -3.52 3.62
N ALA A 98 21.91 -3.83 2.34
CA ALA A 98 22.94 -4.77 1.90
C ALA A 98 24.35 -4.28 2.29
N HIS A 99 24.65 -3.00 2.07
CA HIS A 99 25.92 -2.40 2.53
C HIS A 99 26.10 -2.48 4.06
N GLY A 100 25.01 -2.44 4.82
CA GLY A 100 25.01 -2.63 6.26
C GLY A 100 25.05 -4.09 6.71
N GLY A 101 24.83 -5.05 5.80
CA GLY A 101 24.81 -6.49 6.07
C GLY A 101 23.76 -6.92 7.10
N SER A 102 22.67 -6.17 7.25
CA SER A 102 21.63 -6.48 8.23
C SER A 102 20.24 -6.20 7.69
N VAL A 103 19.30 -7.07 8.05
CA VAL A 103 17.88 -6.96 7.71
C VAL A 103 17.13 -6.54 8.97
N PRO A 104 16.26 -5.50 8.91
CA PRO A 104 15.41 -5.13 10.04
C PRO A 104 14.51 -6.32 10.47
N PRO A 105 14.34 -6.58 11.78
CA PRO A 105 13.53 -7.70 12.27
C PRO A 105 12.09 -7.70 11.74
N GLU A 106 11.52 -6.52 11.51
CA GLU A 106 10.18 -6.31 10.98
C GLU A 106 10.04 -6.85 9.54
N VAL A 107 11.08 -6.74 8.72
CA VAL A 107 11.11 -7.29 7.36
C VAL A 107 11.04 -8.81 7.42
N VAL A 108 11.86 -9.43 8.29
CA VAL A 108 11.87 -10.89 8.49
C VAL A 108 10.53 -11.37 9.04
N ALA A 109 9.93 -10.63 9.98
CA ALA A 109 8.63 -10.95 10.54
C ALA A 109 7.53 -10.91 9.48
N ALA A 110 7.48 -9.88 8.63
CA ALA A 110 6.52 -9.76 7.55
C ALA A 110 6.68 -10.89 6.51
N HIS A 111 7.92 -11.20 6.12
CA HIS A 111 8.22 -12.30 5.19
C HIS A 111 7.79 -13.67 5.75
N ARG A 112 8.01 -13.90 7.04
CA ARG A 112 7.57 -15.15 7.70
C ARG A 112 6.04 -15.29 7.70
N ILE A 113 5.31 -14.19 7.91
CA ILE A 113 3.85 -14.21 7.80
C ILE A 113 3.45 -14.55 6.36
N LEU A 114 4.09 -13.93 5.37
CA LEU A 114 3.84 -14.19 3.96
C LEU A 114 4.07 -15.67 3.59
N LEU A 115 5.17 -16.28 4.07
CA LEU A 115 5.44 -17.71 3.90
C LEU A 115 4.31 -18.58 4.46
N ALA A 116 3.82 -18.28 5.66
CA ALA A 116 2.70 -19.01 6.26
C ALA A 116 1.40 -18.85 5.45
N ARG A 117 1.12 -17.66 4.91
CA ARG A 117 -0.04 -17.44 4.01
C ARG A 117 0.11 -18.24 2.71
N ALA A 118 1.33 -18.37 2.18
CA ALA A 118 1.62 -19.11 0.97
C ALA A 118 1.35 -20.61 1.11
N GLU A 119 1.60 -21.21 2.27
CA GLU A 119 1.32 -22.63 2.54
C GLU A 119 -0.18 -22.97 2.46
N HIS A 120 -1.05 -22.00 2.76
CA HIS A 120 -2.49 -22.19 2.85
C HIS A 120 -3.30 -21.46 1.76
N GLY A 121 -2.63 -20.73 0.86
CA GLY A 121 -3.29 -19.93 -0.18
C GLY A 121 -4.16 -18.80 0.38
N GLU A 122 -3.75 -18.24 1.52
CA GLU A 122 -4.50 -17.20 2.22
C GLU A 122 -4.21 -15.78 1.66
N PRO A 123 -5.10 -14.80 1.91
CA PRO A 123 -4.82 -13.41 1.58
C PRO A 123 -3.51 -12.93 2.22
N PHE A 124 -2.69 -12.23 1.44
CA PHE A 124 -1.31 -11.91 1.81
C PHE A 124 -0.92 -10.44 1.68
N ALA A 125 -1.86 -9.56 1.28
CA ALA A 125 -1.64 -8.13 1.06
C ALA A 125 -1.00 -7.44 2.25
N GLU A 126 -1.53 -7.72 3.43
CA GLU A 126 -1.02 -7.09 4.65
C GLU A 126 0.45 -7.46 4.90
N ALA A 127 0.83 -8.73 4.68
CA ALA A 127 2.20 -9.20 4.87
C ALA A 127 3.16 -8.65 3.80
N ASP A 128 2.70 -8.59 2.56
CA ASP A 128 3.42 -8.00 1.43
C ASP A 128 3.68 -6.50 1.67
N ILE A 129 2.64 -5.74 2.00
CA ILE A 129 2.72 -4.32 2.35
C ILE A 129 3.64 -4.10 3.55
N ALA A 130 3.53 -4.92 4.59
CA ALA A 130 4.38 -4.83 5.78
C ALA A 130 5.86 -5.04 5.45
N PHE A 131 6.18 -5.97 4.53
CA PHE A 131 7.55 -6.20 4.07
C PHE A 131 8.13 -4.93 3.44
N HIS A 132 7.43 -4.34 2.47
CA HIS A 132 7.91 -3.13 1.79
C HIS A 132 8.00 -1.92 2.72
N ARG A 133 7.04 -1.73 3.63
CA ARG A 133 7.11 -0.68 4.66
C ARG A 133 8.32 -0.86 5.57
N ALA A 134 8.62 -2.08 5.97
CA ALA A 134 9.76 -2.38 6.83
C ALA A 134 11.11 -2.16 6.12
N ILE A 135 11.20 -2.45 4.81
CA ILE A 135 12.38 -2.11 4.00
C ILE A 135 12.59 -0.59 3.96
N GLY A 136 11.55 0.17 3.61
CA GLY A 136 11.64 1.63 3.48
C GLY A 136 11.95 2.36 4.79
N SER A 137 11.41 1.89 5.92
CA SER A 137 11.63 2.50 7.23
C SER A 137 12.87 1.98 7.96
N GLY A 138 13.32 0.77 7.68
CA GLY A 138 14.44 0.14 8.36
C GLY A 138 15.82 0.48 7.79
N GLN A 139 15.88 1.10 6.61
CA GLN A 139 17.12 1.61 6.02
C GLN A 139 17.58 2.93 6.70
N PRO A 140 18.88 3.30 6.63
CA PRO A 140 19.47 4.35 7.50
C PRO A 140 19.13 5.80 7.13
N SER A 141 18.61 6.08 5.93
CA SER A 141 18.33 7.43 5.44
C SER A 141 16.92 7.91 5.81
N PRO A 142 16.76 8.89 6.71
CA PRO A 142 15.44 9.41 7.08
C PRO A 142 14.72 10.09 5.90
N ARG A 143 15.47 10.64 4.94
CA ARG A 143 14.89 11.26 3.74
C ARG A 143 14.32 10.21 2.80
N LEU A 144 15.00 9.08 2.64
CA LEU A 144 14.51 7.99 1.80
C LEU A 144 13.26 7.34 2.42
N ALA A 145 13.25 7.15 3.74
CA ALA A 145 12.07 6.66 4.46
C ALA A 145 10.86 7.58 4.27
N HIS A 146 11.07 8.90 4.30
CA HIS A 146 10.01 9.87 4.04
C HIS A 146 9.47 9.78 2.60
N LEU A 147 10.36 9.72 1.59
CA LEU A 147 9.96 9.56 0.19
C LEU A 147 9.18 8.26 -0.03
N HIS A 148 9.64 7.15 0.54
CA HIS A 148 8.94 5.87 0.49
C HIS A 148 7.53 5.99 1.09
N ALA A 149 7.41 6.58 2.28
CA ALA A 149 6.13 6.74 2.95
C ALA A 149 5.10 7.54 2.15
N LEU A 150 5.53 8.53 1.36
CA LEU A 150 4.64 9.32 0.48
C LEU A 150 4.05 8.49 -0.67
N LEU A 151 4.78 7.49 -1.17
CA LEU A 151 4.32 6.63 -2.27
C LEU A 151 3.40 5.51 -1.77
N MET A 152 3.56 5.09 -0.51
CA MET A 152 3.00 3.82 -0.07
C MET A 152 1.47 3.73 -0.09
N GLY A 153 0.71 4.80 0.11
CA GLY A 153 -0.76 4.66 0.11
C GLY A 153 -1.31 4.31 -1.28
N GLU A 154 -0.83 4.96 -2.34
CA GLU A 154 -1.26 4.62 -3.71
C GLU A 154 -0.73 3.24 -4.13
N ILE A 155 0.47 2.87 -3.67
CA ILE A 155 1.02 1.54 -3.88
C ILE A 155 0.17 0.46 -3.21
N GLU A 156 -0.33 0.70 -2.00
CA GLU A 156 -1.21 -0.24 -1.32
C GLU A 156 -2.55 -0.46 -2.05
N LEU A 157 -3.11 0.61 -2.64
CA LEU A 157 -4.29 0.47 -3.52
C LEU A 157 -3.98 -0.47 -4.69
N CYS A 158 -2.79 -0.33 -5.30
CA CYS A 158 -2.39 -1.16 -6.43
C CYS A 158 -2.12 -2.61 -6.00
N ILE A 159 -1.44 -2.84 -4.87
CA ILE A 159 -1.19 -4.18 -4.33
C ILE A 159 -2.53 -4.88 -4.03
N ALA A 160 -3.48 -4.17 -3.40
CA ALA A 160 -4.81 -4.72 -3.14
C ALA A 160 -5.54 -5.13 -4.44
N GLN A 161 -5.41 -4.35 -5.52
CA GLN A 161 -5.97 -4.69 -6.83
C GLN A 161 -5.31 -5.93 -7.44
N VAL A 162 -3.98 -6.01 -7.41
CA VAL A 162 -3.21 -7.16 -7.91
C VAL A 162 -3.67 -8.45 -7.25
N GLN A 163 -3.86 -8.42 -5.93
CA GLN A 163 -4.24 -9.61 -5.16
C GLN A 163 -5.72 -9.95 -5.27
N SER A 164 -6.61 -8.95 -5.25
CA SER A 164 -8.05 -9.16 -5.43
C SER A 164 -8.36 -9.78 -6.81
N ALA A 165 -7.61 -9.40 -7.84
CA ALA A 165 -7.68 -9.98 -9.17
C ALA A 165 -6.91 -11.32 -9.32
N GLY A 166 -6.24 -11.80 -8.26
CA GLY A 166 -5.50 -13.07 -8.27
C GLY A 166 -4.34 -13.10 -9.27
N LEU A 167 -3.74 -11.94 -9.57
CA LEU A 167 -2.70 -11.83 -10.62
C LEU A 167 -1.35 -12.42 -10.18
N LEU A 168 -1.15 -12.57 -8.88
CA LEU A 168 0.04 -13.11 -8.23
C LEU A 168 -0.39 -13.97 -7.05
N THR A 169 0.37 -15.04 -6.81
CA THR A 169 0.19 -15.91 -5.64
C THR A 169 1.12 -15.51 -4.50
N ALA A 170 0.72 -15.82 -3.27
CA ALA A 170 1.56 -15.63 -2.09
C ALA A 170 2.92 -16.36 -2.23
N GLY A 171 2.95 -17.53 -2.87
CA GLY A 171 4.18 -18.31 -3.08
C GLY A 171 5.16 -17.64 -4.05
N GLU A 172 4.67 -17.02 -5.13
CA GLU A 172 5.51 -16.25 -6.05
C GLU A 172 6.16 -15.06 -5.33
N ILE A 173 5.37 -14.28 -4.59
CA ILE A 173 5.86 -13.12 -3.85
C ILE A 173 6.82 -13.53 -2.74
N ALA A 174 6.52 -14.59 -1.98
CA ALA A 174 7.42 -15.11 -0.96
C ALA A 174 8.78 -15.51 -1.55
N THR A 175 8.78 -16.20 -2.71
CA THR A 175 10.02 -16.58 -3.38
C THR A 175 10.84 -15.36 -3.79
N GLN A 176 10.19 -14.32 -4.31
CA GLN A 176 10.84 -13.08 -4.69
C GLN A 176 11.41 -12.32 -3.47
N HIS A 177 10.63 -12.21 -2.39
CA HIS A 177 11.07 -11.59 -1.13
C HIS A 177 12.26 -12.33 -0.52
N GLN A 178 12.26 -13.66 -0.56
CA GLN A 178 13.38 -14.46 -0.08
C GLN A 178 14.66 -14.14 -0.85
N GLY A 179 14.60 -14.06 -2.18
CA GLY A 179 15.77 -13.71 -2.99
C GLY A 179 16.34 -12.33 -2.65
N ILE A 180 15.48 -11.33 -2.41
CA ILE A 180 15.90 -9.99 -1.98
C ILE A 180 16.58 -10.05 -0.61
N LEU A 181 15.99 -10.78 0.34
CA LEU A 181 16.57 -10.95 1.68
C LEU A 181 17.94 -11.64 1.65
N ASP A 182 18.08 -12.70 0.85
CA ASP A 182 19.33 -13.43 0.70
C ASP A 182 20.42 -12.54 0.12
N ALA A 183 20.11 -11.71 -0.88
CA ALA A 183 21.04 -10.75 -1.45
C ALA A 183 21.47 -9.67 -0.43
N ILE A 184 20.53 -9.15 0.37
CA ILE A 184 20.85 -8.20 1.45
C ILE A 184 21.80 -8.85 2.48
N LEU A 185 21.52 -10.08 2.91
CA LEU A 185 22.33 -10.80 3.90
C LEU A 185 23.72 -11.18 3.36
N ALA A 186 23.84 -11.41 2.05
CA ALA A 186 25.11 -11.63 1.38
C ALA A 186 25.93 -10.34 1.19
N GLY A 187 25.32 -9.17 1.42
CA GLY A 187 25.92 -7.86 1.15
C GLY A 187 26.03 -7.53 -0.34
N ASP A 188 25.30 -8.24 -1.20
CA ASP A 188 25.28 -8.03 -2.64
C ASP A 188 24.25 -6.96 -3.00
N ALA A 189 24.67 -5.70 -2.90
CA ALA A 189 23.81 -4.54 -3.12
C ALA A 189 23.23 -4.50 -4.54
N ASP A 190 24.04 -4.83 -5.56
CA ASP A 190 23.60 -4.83 -6.95
C ASP A 190 22.53 -5.90 -7.20
N ALA A 191 22.75 -7.12 -6.68
CA ALA A 191 21.75 -8.18 -6.80
C ALA A 191 20.46 -7.85 -6.03
N ALA A 192 20.57 -7.29 -4.81
CA ALA A 192 19.41 -6.89 -4.03
C ALA A 192 18.56 -5.86 -4.79
N ALA A 193 19.21 -4.83 -5.35
CA ALA A 193 18.56 -3.79 -6.13
C ALA A 193 17.84 -4.34 -7.37
N GLU A 194 18.50 -5.24 -8.10
CA GLU A 194 17.95 -5.80 -9.34
C GLU A 194 16.76 -6.73 -9.07
N LEU A 195 16.86 -7.58 -8.04
CA LEU A 195 15.76 -8.43 -7.62
C LEU A 195 14.54 -7.60 -7.17
N THR A 196 14.76 -6.52 -6.42
CA THR A 196 13.69 -5.59 -6.03
C THR A 196 13.04 -4.91 -7.23
N ARG A 197 13.82 -4.40 -8.18
CA ARG A 197 13.29 -3.81 -9.42
C ARG A 197 12.45 -4.82 -10.20
N SER A 198 12.97 -6.03 -10.41
CA SER A 198 12.26 -7.10 -11.13
C SER A 198 10.95 -7.49 -10.45
N HIS A 199 10.93 -7.61 -9.12
CA HIS A 199 9.73 -7.90 -8.34
C HIS A 199 8.65 -6.81 -8.52
N ILE A 200 9.05 -5.54 -8.40
CA ILE A 200 8.12 -4.40 -8.53
C ILE A 200 7.57 -4.29 -9.96
N HIS A 201 8.44 -4.33 -10.97
CA HIS A 201 8.02 -4.25 -12.38
C HIS A 201 7.16 -5.46 -12.78
N GLY A 202 7.44 -6.65 -12.26
CA GLY A 202 6.61 -7.83 -12.51
C GLY A 202 5.17 -7.69 -12.00
N SER A 203 4.97 -6.95 -10.90
CA SER A 203 3.64 -6.61 -10.38
C SER A 203 2.96 -5.51 -11.20
N ARG A 204 3.72 -4.47 -11.58
CA ARG A 204 3.27 -3.38 -12.49
C ARG A 204 2.70 -3.95 -13.78
N ASP A 205 3.47 -4.79 -14.47
CA ASP A 205 3.14 -5.28 -15.80
C ASP A 205 1.86 -6.13 -15.79
N ARG A 206 1.68 -6.94 -14.74
CA ARG A 206 0.44 -7.72 -14.53
C ARG A 206 -0.76 -6.82 -14.29
N LEU A 207 -0.63 -5.81 -13.44
CA LEU A 207 -1.71 -4.87 -13.16
C LEU A 207 -2.10 -4.07 -14.41
N VAL A 208 -1.12 -3.56 -15.14
CA VAL A 208 -1.32 -2.84 -16.41
C VAL A 208 -2.01 -3.73 -17.44
N ALA A 209 -1.56 -4.97 -17.61
CA ALA A 209 -2.19 -5.93 -18.52
C ALA A 209 -3.63 -6.25 -18.11
N HIS A 210 -3.89 -6.39 -16.81
CA HIS A 210 -5.22 -6.63 -16.27
C HIS A 210 -6.17 -5.45 -16.55
N HIS A 211 -5.72 -4.21 -16.35
CA HIS A 211 -6.49 -3.00 -16.68
C HIS A 211 -6.77 -2.88 -18.18
N ALA A 212 -5.81 -3.23 -19.04
CA ALA A 212 -5.99 -3.21 -20.49
C ALA A 212 -7.00 -4.26 -20.99
N ALA A 213 -7.14 -5.38 -20.28
CA ALA A 213 -8.08 -6.45 -20.63
C ALA A 213 -9.52 -6.17 -20.17
N GLN A 214 -9.74 -5.22 -19.26
CA GLN A 214 -11.08 -4.87 -18.80
C GLN A 214 -11.78 -3.89 -19.76
N PRO A 215 -13.07 -4.11 -20.11
CA PRO A 215 -13.82 -3.14 -20.89
C PRO A 215 -13.95 -1.84 -20.09
N ARG A 216 -13.62 -0.71 -20.71
CA ARG A 216 -13.84 0.62 -20.12
C ARG A 216 -15.33 0.77 -19.80
N GLU A 217 -15.68 0.92 -18.52
CA GLU A 217 -17.03 1.35 -18.17
C GLU A 217 -17.27 2.72 -18.82
N PRO A 218 -18.40 2.94 -19.51
CA PRO A 218 -18.69 4.24 -20.10
C PRO A 218 -18.77 5.28 -18.97
N GLU A 219 -18.03 6.39 -19.12
CA GLU A 219 -18.12 7.54 -18.24
C GLU A 219 -19.58 7.94 -18.07
N ARG A 220 -20.15 7.72 -16.88
CA ARG A 220 -21.44 8.29 -16.53
C ARG A 220 -21.20 9.77 -16.25
N HIS A 221 -21.21 10.58 -17.32
CA HIS A 221 -21.39 12.02 -17.20
C HIS A 221 -22.75 12.27 -16.52
N LEU A 222 -22.68 12.82 -15.30
CA LEU A 222 -23.81 13.41 -14.58
C LEU A 222 -23.70 14.93 -14.68
#